data_AF-A0A7I0J546-F1
#
_entry.id   AF-A0A7I0J546-F1
#
_cell.length_a   1.000
_cell.length_b   1.000
_cell.length_c   1.000
_cell.angle_alpha   90.00
_cell.angle_beta   90.00
_cell.angle_gamma   90.00
#
_symmetry.space_group_name_H-M   'P 1'
#
loop_
_entity.id
_entity.type
_entity.pdbx_description
1 polymer ?
#
loop_
_entity_poly.entity_id
_entity_poly.type
_entity_poly.pdbx_seq_one_letter_code
_entity_poly.pdbx_strand_id
1 'polypeptide(L)'
;AYLATAHLVGKGHRRLAFFGGSSDLIVYHERLGGFREACETLGIDPRDALIIEGETNRKGGMACLETSLAMAEPPTAALCFNDAVAFGVMLALRKRGLEPGADFA
;
A
#
# COMPACT_ATOMS: atom_id res chain seq x y z
N ALA A 1 -10.56 4.34 2.87
CA ALA A 1 -9.09 4.45 2.73
C ALA A 1 -8.50 5.35 3.79
N TYR A 2 -9.02 6.58 3.97
CA TYR A 2 -8.53 7.56 4.93
C TYR A 2 -8.19 7.00 6.32
N LEU A 3 -9.14 6.36 7.00
CA LEU A 3 -8.94 5.87 8.38
C LEU A 3 -7.80 4.83 8.49
N ALA A 4 -7.66 3.97 7.49
CA ALA A 4 -6.59 2.97 7.46
C ALA A 4 -5.22 3.62 7.22
N THR A 5 -5.14 4.57 6.29
CA THR A 5 -3.92 5.38 6.10
C THR A 5 -3.58 6.15 7.37
N ALA A 6 -4.56 6.80 8.00
CA ALA A 6 -4.38 7.57 9.22
C ALA A 6 -3.86 6.70 10.38
N HIS A 7 -4.32 5.46 10.47
CA HIS A 7 -3.81 4.48 11.42
C HIS A 7 -2.33 4.14 11.19
N LEU A 8 -1.93 3.91 9.94
CA LEU A 8 -0.52 3.66 9.60
C LEU A 8 0.36 4.86 9.94
N VAL A 9 -0.08 6.08 9.57
CA VAL A 9 0.64 7.31 9.92
C VAL A 9 0.71 7.52 11.44
N GLY A 10 -0.37 7.24 12.16
CA GLY A 10 -0.43 7.30 13.63
C GLY A 10 0.51 6.31 14.32
N LYS A 11 0.85 5.21 13.66
CA LYS A 11 1.91 4.26 14.11
C LYS A 11 3.33 4.71 13.76
N GLY A 12 3.50 5.86 13.09
CA GLY A 12 4.79 6.44 12.76
C GLY A 12 5.27 6.18 11.33
N HIS A 13 4.51 5.46 10.51
CA HIS A 13 4.89 5.25 9.11
C HIS A 13 4.78 6.55 8.31
N ARG A 14 5.81 6.85 7.53
CA ARG A 14 5.87 8.06 6.69
C ARG A 14 5.94 7.75 5.20
N ARG A 15 6.69 6.72 4.82
CA ARG A 15 6.76 6.22 3.45
C ARG A 15 5.80 5.05 3.27
N LEU A 16 4.68 5.33 2.62
CA LEU A 16 3.52 4.46 2.47
C LEU A 16 3.27 4.16 1.00
N ALA A 17 2.68 3.00 0.71
CA ALA A 17 2.21 2.69 -0.63
C ALA A 17 0.71 2.41 -0.70
N PHE A 18 0.10 2.67 -1.86
CA PHE A 18 -1.22 2.18 -2.25
C PHE A 18 -1.03 1.06 -3.28
N PHE A 19 -1.52 -0.14 -2.98
CA PHE A 19 -1.32 -1.32 -3.82
C PHE A 19 -2.59 -1.78 -4.53
N GLY A 20 -2.47 -2.03 -5.83
CA GLY A 20 -3.49 -2.65 -6.66
C GLY A 20 -4.59 -1.70 -7.13
N GLY A 21 -5.45 -2.22 -8.00
CA GLY A 21 -6.38 -1.41 -8.78
C GLY A 21 -5.69 -0.72 -9.96
N SER A 22 -6.51 -0.12 -10.82
CA SER A 22 -6.08 0.69 -11.95
C SER A 22 -7.07 1.84 -12.16
N SER A 23 -6.64 2.88 -12.89
CA SER A 23 -7.47 4.04 -13.23
C SER A 23 -8.75 3.73 -14.00
N ASP A 24 -8.89 2.53 -14.57
CA ASP A 24 -10.11 2.14 -15.30
C ASP A 24 -11.28 1.80 -14.35
N LEU A 25 -10.99 1.64 -13.06
CA LEU A 25 -11.98 1.28 -12.05
C LEU A 25 -12.48 2.53 -11.31
N ILE A 26 -13.79 2.79 -11.33
CA ILE A 26 -14.38 3.93 -10.61
C ILE A 26 -14.04 3.89 -9.11
N VAL A 27 -14.18 2.71 -8.49
CA VAL A 27 -13.85 2.49 -7.06
C VAL A 27 -12.37 2.70 -6.73
N TYR A 28 -11.47 2.59 -7.73
CA TYR A 28 -10.06 2.90 -7.53
C TYR A 28 -9.85 4.37 -7.25
N HIS A 29 -10.50 5.26 -8.00
CA HIS A 29 -10.40 6.70 -7.74
C HIS A 29 -10.92 7.10 -6.36
N GLU A 30 -12.01 6.50 -5.89
CA GLU A 30 -12.54 6.76 -4.55
C GLU A 30 -11.55 6.31 -3.46
N ARG A 31 -11.02 5.08 -3.57
CA ARG A 31 -10.05 4.55 -2.59
C ARG A 31 -8.72 5.29 -2.62
N LEU A 32 -8.22 5.61 -3.81
CA LEU A 32 -7.01 6.40 -3.99
C LEU A 32 -7.20 7.82 -3.46
N GLY A 33 -8.37 8.42 -3.67
CA GLY A 33 -8.75 9.73 -3.13
C GLY A 33 -8.62 9.76 -1.62
N GLY A 34 -9.25 8.81 -0.92
CA GLY A 34 -9.15 8.75 0.54
C GLY A 34 -7.73 8.43 1.06
N PHE A 35 -6.89 7.74 0.29
CA PHE A 35 -5.47 7.55 0.63
C PHE A 35 -4.70 8.87 0.53
N ARG A 36 -4.85 9.58 -0.61
CA ARG A 36 -4.20 10.87 -0.86
C ARG A 36 -4.64 11.93 0.14
N GLU A 37 -5.93 12.02 0.40
CA GLU A 37 -6.52 12.95 1.38
C GLU A 37 -5.92 12.75 2.78
N ALA A 38 -5.77 11.50 3.23
CA ALA A 38 -5.12 11.21 4.51
C ALA A 38 -3.63 11.57 4.51
N CYS A 39 -2.90 11.24 3.45
CA CYS A 39 -1.48 11.60 3.33
C CYS A 39 -1.30 13.12 3.39
N GLU A 40 -2.09 13.88 2.64
CA GLU A 40 -2.06 15.35 2.65
C GLU A 40 -2.41 15.91 4.03
N THR A 41 -3.54 15.47 4.61
CA THR A 41 -4.03 15.97 5.90
C THR A 41 -3.05 15.69 7.05
N LEU A 42 -2.30 14.59 6.97
CA LEU A 42 -1.38 14.14 8.02
C LEU A 42 0.09 14.49 7.73
N GLY A 43 0.35 15.30 6.70
CA GLY A 43 1.66 15.85 6.38
C GLY A 43 2.66 14.82 5.84
N ILE A 44 2.20 13.81 5.12
CA ILE A 44 3.08 12.92 4.35
C ILE A 44 3.53 13.65 3.09
N ASP A 45 4.84 13.65 2.83
CA ASP A 45 5.39 14.20 1.59
C ASP A 45 4.81 13.42 0.39
N PRO A 46 4.32 14.07 -0.66
CA PRO A 46 3.82 13.38 -1.85
C PRO A 46 4.80 12.36 -2.45
N ARG A 47 6.12 12.57 -2.30
CA ARG A 47 7.17 11.64 -2.74
C ARG A 47 7.25 10.36 -1.90
N ASP A 48 6.67 10.39 -0.71
CA ASP A 48 6.56 9.27 0.23
C ASP A 48 5.21 8.54 0.16
N ALA A 49 4.25 9.06 -0.62
CA ALA A 49 2.95 8.46 -0.88
C ALA A 49 2.94 7.73 -2.24
N LEU A 50 3.48 6.51 -2.27
CA LEU A 50 3.71 5.73 -3.49
C LEU A 50 2.41 5.09 -4.00
N ILE A 51 2.18 5.13 -5.31
CA ILE A 51 1.05 4.43 -5.94
C ILE A 51 1.59 3.32 -6.82
N ILE A 52 1.23 2.07 -6.54
CA ILE A 52 1.63 0.90 -7.32
C ILE A 52 0.37 0.19 -7.79
N GLU A 53 -0.03 0.51 -9.02
CA GLU A 53 -1.16 -0.12 -9.69
C GLU A 53 -0.89 -1.58 -10.00
N GLY A 54 -1.95 -2.38 -10.05
CA GLY A 54 -1.85 -3.81 -10.29
C GLY A 54 -3.19 -4.52 -10.22
N GLU A 55 -3.21 -5.80 -10.58
CA GLU A 55 -4.44 -6.60 -10.54
C GLU A 55 -5.06 -6.61 -9.12
N THR A 56 -6.38 -6.60 -9.04
CA THR A 56 -7.13 -6.57 -7.77
C THR A 56 -7.26 -7.96 -7.11
N ASN A 57 -6.25 -8.82 -7.33
CA ASN A 57 -6.20 -10.20 -6.87
C ASN A 57 -4.87 -10.51 -6.15
N ARG A 58 -4.71 -11.75 -5.69
CA ARG A 58 -3.51 -12.18 -4.95
C ARG A 58 -2.21 -12.02 -5.75
N LYS A 59 -2.21 -12.34 -7.05
CA LYS A 59 -1.00 -12.23 -7.88
C LYS A 59 -0.61 -10.76 -8.03
N GLY A 60 -1.60 -9.88 -8.23
CA GLY A 60 -1.39 -8.44 -8.26
C GLY A 60 -0.79 -7.92 -6.95
N GLY A 61 -1.32 -8.33 -5.79
CA GLY A 61 -0.78 -7.97 -4.49
C GLY A 61 0.66 -8.43 -4.27
N MET A 62 1.00 -9.66 -4.68
CA MET A 62 2.39 -10.13 -4.66
C MET A 62 3.28 -9.25 -5.54
N ALA A 63 2.88 -8.96 -6.77
CA ALA A 63 3.66 -8.15 -7.71
C ALA A 63 3.86 -6.70 -7.23
N CYS A 64 2.85 -6.11 -6.58
CA CYS A 64 2.96 -4.77 -5.99
C CYS A 64 4.03 -4.73 -4.89
N LEU A 65 4.03 -5.71 -3.98
CA LEU A 65 5.04 -5.81 -2.94
C LEU A 65 6.44 -5.98 -3.55
N GLU A 66 6.61 -6.92 -4.47
CA GLU A 66 7.91 -7.19 -5.10
C GLU A 66 8.49 -5.93 -5.77
N THR A 67 7.64 -5.19 -6.50
CA THR A 67 8.00 -3.90 -7.09
C THR A 67 8.40 -2.89 -6.02
N SER A 68 7.63 -2.77 -4.93
CA SER A 68 7.91 -1.82 -3.85
C SER A 68 9.23 -2.11 -3.12
N LEU A 69 9.52 -3.38 -2.87
CA LEU A 69 10.72 -3.80 -2.13
C LEU A 69 11.99 -3.76 -3.00
N ALA A 70 11.86 -3.61 -4.32
CA ALA A 70 12.98 -3.42 -5.24
C ALA A 70 13.41 -1.94 -5.38
N MET A 71 12.66 -1.00 -4.79
CA MET A 71 13.03 0.42 -4.78
C MET A 71 14.26 0.66 -3.89
N ALA A 72 15.04 1.69 -4.22
CA ALA A 72 16.20 2.09 -3.39
C ALA A 72 15.78 2.42 -1.96
N GLU A 73 14.62 3.07 -1.81
CA GLU A 73 13.99 3.37 -0.52
C GLU A 73 12.56 2.79 -0.54
N PRO A 74 12.36 1.55 -0.06
CA PRO A 74 11.06 0.90 -0.06
C PRO A 74 10.11 1.53 0.98
N PRO A 75 8.79 1.44 0.77
CA PRO A 75 7.82 1.82 1.80
C PRO A 75 7.90 0.85 2.98
N THR A 76 7.38 1.30 4.13
CA THR A 76 7.33 0.49 5.37
C THR A 76 5.93 -0.05 5.66
N ALA A 77 4.92 0.46 4.95
CA ALA A 77 3.56 -0.01 5.05
C ALA A 77 2.79 0.24 3.75
N ALA A 78 1.71 -0.51 3.52
CA ALA A 78 0.83 -0.29 2.37
C ALA A 78 -0.65 -0.38 2.69
N LEU A 79 -1.43 0.51 2.09
CA LEU A 79 -2.85 0.35 1.94
C LEU A 79 -3.15 -0.51 0.71
N CYS A 80 -3.71 -1.70 0.92
CA CYS A 80 -4.13 -2.56 -0.17
C CYS A 80 -5.51 -2.15 -0.68
N PHE A 81 -5.70 -2.16 -2.00
CA PHE A 81 -6.97 -1.82 -2.65
C PHE A 81 -8.13 -2.68 -2.12
N ASN A 82 -7.90 -3.98 -1.89
CA ASN A 82 -8.86 -4.92 -1.31
C ASN A 82 -8.15 -6.08 -0.56
N ASP A 83 -8.93 -6.97 0.04
CA ASP A 83 -8.42 -8.10 0.83
C ASP A 83 -7.66 -9.14 0.01
N ALA A 84 -8.03 -9.33 -1.27
CA ALA A 84 -7.33 -10.26 -2.16
C ALA A 84 -5.90 -9.78 -2.46
N VAL A 85 -5.73 -8.48 -2.67
CA VAL A 85 -4.41 -7.82 -2.78
C VAL A 85 -3.65 -7.97 -1.46
N ALA A 86 -4.27 -7.65 -0.32
CA ALA A 86 -3.63 -7.77 0.99
C ALA A 86 -3.14 -9.20 1.29
N PHE A 87 -3.94 -10.22 0.95
CA PHE A 87 -3.53 -11.61 1.09
C PHE A 87 -2.35 -11.97 0.18
N GLY A 88 -2.31 -11.43 -1.04
CA GLY A 88 -1.15 -11.53 -1.92
C GLY A 88 0.12 -10.94 -1.32
N VAL A 89 0.01 -9.73 -0.75
CA VAL A 89 1.11 -9.04 -0.06
C VAL A 89 1.64 -9.88 1.10
N MET A 90 0.74 -10.36 1.99
CA MET A 90 1.14 -11.19 3.12
C MET A 90 1.86 -12.48 2.70
N LEU A 91 1.42 -13.11 1.59
CA LEU A 91 2.10 -14.28 1.05
C LEU A 91 3.50 -13.94 0.51
N ALA A 92 3.66 -12.82 -0.18
CA ALA A 92 4.95 -12.40 -0.71
C ALA A 92 5.93 -11.98 0.40
N LEU A 93 5.46 -11.29 1.45
CA LEU A 93 6.24 -11.00 2.65
C LEU A 93 6.81 -12.28 3.26
N ARG A 94 5.93 -13.25 3.55
CA ARG A 94 6.34 -14.53 4.16
C ARG A 94 7.29 -15.34 3.28
N LYS A 95 7.14 -15.30 1.95
CA LYS A 95 8.08 -15.93 1.02
C LYS A 95 9.49 -15.34 1.08
N ARG A 96 9.61 -14.08 1.48
CA ARG A 96 10.88 -13.38 1.71
C ARG A 96 11.38 -13.52 3.15
N GLY A 97 10.68 -14.25 4.00
CA GLY A 97 11.00 -14.37 5.42
C GLY A 97 10.66 -13.12 6.25
N LEU A 98 9.79 -12.25 5.74
CA LEU A 98 9.29 -11.06 6.44
C LEU A 98 7.91 -11.36 7.04
N GLU A 99 7.65 -10.84 8.24
CA GLU A 99 6.38 -11.02 8.94
C GLU A 99 5.46 -9.78 8.80
N PRO A 100 4.23 -9.95 8.25
CA PRO A 100 3.23 -8.89 8.20
C PRO A 100 2.93 -8.29 9.58
N GLY A 101 2.86 -6.97 9.65
CA GLY A 101 2.62 -6.19 10.87
C GLY A 101 3.84 -6.00 11.77
N ALA A 102 4.93 -6.74 11.55
CA ALA A 102 6.20 -6.57 12.26
C ALA A 102 7.27 -5.92 11.38
N ASP A 103 7.53 -6.49 10.21
CA ASP A 103 8.53 -5.98 9.26
C ASP A 103 7.93 -5.02 8.23
N PHE A 104 6.65 -5.19 7.91
CA PHE A 104 5.90 -4.38 6.96
C PHE A 104 4.43 -4.33 7.35
N ALA A 105 3.84 -3.14 7.46
CA ALA A 105 2.46 -2.96 7.92
C ALA A 105 1.42 -2.87 6.79
#